data_AF-A0A7X2MUL8-F1
#
_entry.id   AF-A0A7X2MUL8-F1
#
_cell.length_a   1.000
_cell.length_b   1.000
_cell.length_c   1.000
_cell.angle_alpha   90.00
_cell.angle_beta   90.00
_cell.angle_gamma   90.00
#
_symmetry.space_group_name_H-M   'P 1'
#
loop_
_entity.id
_entity.type
_entity.pdbx_description
1 polymer ?
#
loop_
_entity_poly.entity_id
_entity_poly.type
_entity_poly.pdbx_seq_one_letter_code
_entity_poly.pdbx_strand_id
1 'polypeptide(L)' 'LRNAYVIRAERVAKDEAGNITCIYCTSDVDTLSKDPADGRKVKGVIHWVSADHAQPAEFRLYDRLFSVPNPAAAEDF' A
#
# COMPACT_ATOMS: atom_id res chain seq x y z
N LEU A 1 1.33 10.29 1.69
CA LEU A 1 2.18 9.18 1.22
C LEU A 1 3.47 9.16 2.05
N ARG A 2 4.06 8.00 2.36
CA ARG A 2 5.30 7.96 3.17
C ARG A 2 6.40 8.81 2.52
N ASN A 3 6.98 9.74 3.30
CA ASN A 3 8.04 10.67 2.86
C ASN A 3 7.69 11.51 1.62
N ALA A 4 6.40 11.84 1.45
CA ALA A 4 5.89 12.62 0.32
C ALA A 4 4.64 13.40 0.75
N TYR A 5 3.89 13.90 -0.23
CA TYR A 5 2.68 14.72 -0.02
C TYR A 5 1.48 13.92 0.52
N VAL A 6 0.52 14.65 1.10
CA VAL A 6 -0.84 14.19 1.35
C VAL A 6 -1.59 14.13 0.02
N ILE A 7 -2.33 13.04 -0.20
CA ILE A 7 -3.17 12.85 -1.39
C ILE A 7 -4.63 12.65 -1.00
N ARG A 8 -5.54 13.02 -1.90
CA ARG A 8 -6.97 12.77 -1.77
C ARG A 8 -7.44 11.97 -2.99
N ALA A 9 -8.04 10.81 -2.75
CA ALA A 9 -8.68 10.02 -3.80
C ALA A 9 -9.99 10.70 -4.21
N GLU A 10 -10.18 10.90 -5.52
CA GLU A 10 -11.33 11.61 -6.09
C GLU A 10 -12.26 10.67 -6.86
N ARG A 11 -11.68 9.76 -7.67
CA ARG A 11 -12.44 8.80 -8.47
C ARG A 11 -11.66 7.52 -8.71
N VAL A 12 -12.38 6.49 -9.13
CA VAL A 12 -11.83 5.16 -9.41
C VAL A 12 -12.30 4.71 -10.80
N ALA A 13 -11.39 4.17 -11.60
CA ALA A 13 -11.75 3.42 -12.81
C ALA A 13 -11.84 1.93 -12.48
N LYS A 14 -12.82 1.26 -13.10
CA LYS A 14 -13.06 -0.18 -12.96
C LYS A 14 -13.09 -0.86 -14.31
N ASP A 15 -12.74 -2.15 -14.35
CA ASP A 15 -12.94 -3.00 -15.52
C ASP A 15 -14.41 -3.51 -15.61
N GLU A 16 -14.71 -4.29 -16.64
CA GLU A 16 -16.05 -4.87 -16.87
C GLU A 16 -16.48 -5.85 -15.77
N ALA A 17 -15.53 -6.48 -15.08
CA ALA A 17 -15.77 -7.36 -13.94
C ALA A 17 -15.93 -6.58 -12.62
N GLY A 18 -15.76 -5.26 -12.64
CA GLY A 18 -15.88 -4.39 -11.47
C GLY A 18 -14.61 -4.28 -10.62
N ASN A 19 -13.48 -4.82 -11.06
CA ASN A 19 -12.19 -4.68 -10.37
C ASN A 19 -11.62 -3.28 -10.56
N ILE A 20 -10.96 -2.75 -9.53
CA ILE A 20 -10.33 -1.42 -9.58
C ILE A 20 -9.04 -1.49 -10.39
N THR A 21 -8.92 -0.66 -11.42
CA THR A 21 -7.72 -0.60 -12.29
C THR A 21 -6.88 0.65 -12.06
N CYS A 22 -7.50 1.74 -11.61
CA CYS A 22 -6.80 2.99 -11.35
C CYS A 22 -7.56 3.84 -10.31
N ILE A 23 -6.81 4.48 -9.41
CA ILE A 23 -7.32 5.47 -8.47
C ILE A 23 -6.74 6.83 -8.86
N TYR A 24 -7.62 7.78 -9.14
CA TYR A 24 -7.22 9.14 -9.48
C TYR A 24 -7.26 9.99 -8.22
N CYS A 25 -6.13 10.64 -7.95
CA CYS A 25 -5.92 11.42 -6.75
C CYS A 25 -5.46 12.84 -7.09
N THR A 26 -5.76 13.78 -6.20
CA THR A 26 -5.09 15.08 -6.12
C THR A 26 -4.04 15.04 -5.01
N SER A 27 -3.01 15.89 -5.12
CA SER A 27 -1.96 16.04 -4.10
C SER A 27 -1.93 17.46 -3.56
N ASP A 28 -1.71 17.57 -2.25
CA ASP A 28 -1.46 18.85 -1.58
C ASP A 28 0.05 19.12 -1.55
N VAL A 29 0.55 19.95 -2.47
CA VAL A 29 1.99 20.17 -2.67
C VAL A 29 2.67 20.88 -1.50
N ASP A 30 1.92 21.52 -0.61
CA ASP A 30 2.46 22.24 0.54
C ASP A 30 2.73 21.33 1.75
N THR A 31 2.36 20.04 1.65
CA THR A 31 2.47 19.06 2.75
C THR A 31 3.76 18.25 2.75
N LEU A 32 4.75 18.60 1.92
CA LEU A 32 6.03 17.91 1.95
C LEU A 32 6.72 18.13 3.30
N SER A 33 6.86 17.05 4.07
CA SER A 33 7.48 17.06 5.41
C SER A 33 6.79 18.00 6.42
N LYS A 34 5.51 18.32 6.19
CA LYS A 34 4.73 19.27 7.00
C LYS A 34 3.29 18.78 7.13
N ASP A 35 2.63 19.23 8.19
CA ASP A 35 1.19 19.03 8.35
C ASP A 35 0.39 19.92 7.38
N PRO A 36 -0.82 19.50 6.98
CA PRO A 36 -1.73 20.34 6.20
C PRO A 36 -2.00 21.70 6.86
N ALA A 37 -1.89 22.77 6.08
CA ALA A 37 -2.07 24.14 6.56
C ALA A 37 -3.49 24.43 7.07
N ASP A 38 -4.49 23.69 6.57
CA ASP A 38 -5.89 23.75 7.01
C ASP A 38 -6.14 23.01 8.35
N GLY A 39 -5.10 22.43 8.96
CA GLY A 39 -5.17 21.75 10.25
C GLY A 39 -5.88 20.39 10.20
N ARG A 40 -6.24 19.88 9.02
CA ARG A 40 -6.89 18.57 8.91
C ARG A 40 -5.93 17.47 9.37
N LYS A 41 -6.45 16.52 10.15
CA LYS A 41 -5.68 15.36 10.60
C LYS A 41 -5.77 14.23 9.57
N VAL A 42 -4.61 13.85 9.02
CA VAL A 42 -4.48 12.68 8.15
C VAL A 42 -4.38 11.42 9.02
N LYS A 43 -5.31 10.48 8.85
CA LYS A 43 -5.48 9.33 9.76
C LYS A 43 -4.42 8.22 9.59
N GLY A 44 -3.69 8.21 8.48
CA GLY A 44 -2.74 7.14 8.19
C GLY A 44 -1.78 7.47 7.06
N VAL A 45 -0.71 6.68 7.00
CA VAL A 45 0.35 6.81 6.00
C VAL A 45 0.55 5.45 5.35
N ILE A 46 0.54 5.41 4.01
CA ILE A 46 0.85 4.21 3.22
C ILE A 46 2.20 4.35 2.51
N HIS A 47 2.86 3.21 2.26
CA HIS A 47 4.01 3.13 1.36
C HIS A 47 3.57 3.24 -0.09
N TRP A 48 4.50 3.61 -0.97
CA TRP A 48 4.28 3.82 -2.39
C TRP A 48 5.61 3.76 -3.14
N VAL A 49 5.54 3.65 -4.47
CA VAL A 49 6.68 3.76 -5.40
C VAL A 49 6.25 4.59 -6.61
N SER A 50 7.17 5.34 -7.23
CA SER A 50 6.92 6.02 -8.50
C SER A 50 6.94 5.01 -9.64
N ALA A 51 5.91 4.98 -10.49
CA ALA A 51 5.87 4.08 -11.63
C ALA A 51 7.03 4.31 -12.61
N ASP A 52 7.45 5.56 -12.82
CA ASP A 52 8.53 5.93 -13.75
C ASP A 52 9.92 5.51 -13.27
N HIS A 53 10.08 5.26 -11.96
CA HIS A 53 11.36 4.92 -11.35
C HIS A 53 11.37 3.54 -10.67
N ALA A 54 10.22 2.87 -10.60
CA ALA A 54 10.10 1.56 -9.99
C ALA A 54 10.92 0.53 -10.77
N GLN A 55 11.52 -0.41 -10.02
CA GLN A 55 12.22 -1.55 -10.60
C GLN A 55 11.37 -2.80 -10.42
N PRO A 56 11.17 -3.63 -11.46
CA PRO A 56 10.55 -4.94 -11.31
C PRO A 56 11.30 -5.77 -10.28
N ALA A 57 10.56 -6.42 -9.38
CA ALA A 57 11.13 -7.26 -8.33
C ALA A 57 10.30 -8.53 -8.15
N GLU A 58 10.97 -9.63 -7.83
CA GLU A 58 10.33 -10.88 -7.42
C GLU A 58 10.08 -10.83 -5.91
N PHE A 59 8.82 -10.98 -5.50
CA PHE A 59 8.45 -11.04 -4.09
C PHE A 59 8.10 -12.47 -3.70
N ARG A 60 8.91 -13.06 -2.82
CA ARG A 60 8.65 -14.38 -2.23
C ARG A 60 8.05 -14.21 -0.85
N LEU A 61 6.73 -14.25 -0.77
CA LEU A 61 5.98 -14.15 0.48
C LEU A 61 5.95 -15.51 1.15
N TYR A 62 6.93 -15.75 2.03
CA TYR A 62 6.94 -16.93 2.87
C TYR A 62 6.04 -16.74 4.09
N ASP A 63 5.38 -17.83 4.47
CA ASP A 63 4.69 -17.96 5.74
C ASP A 63 5.34 -19.09 6.54
N ARG A 64 4.74 -19.46 7.67
CA ARG A 64 5.14 -20.59 8.49
C ARG A 64 5.25 -21.86 7.64
N LEU A 65 6.38 -22.54 7.77
CA LEU A 65 6.62 -23.82 7.11
C LEU A 65 5.61 -24.89 7.56
N PHE A 66 5.18 -24.82 8.83
CA PHE A 66 4.18 -25.72 9.41
C PHE A 66 3.04 -24.91 10.03
N SER A 67 1.82 -25.42 9.90
CA SER A 67 0.62 -24.79 10.47
C SER A 67 0.37 -25.15 11.94
N VAL A 68 1.07 -26.15 12.47
CA VAL A 68 0.96 -26.61 13.86
C VAL A 68 2.13 -26.13 14.73
N PRO A 69 1.92 -25.89 16.04
CA PRO A 69 3.00 -25.43 16.93
C PRO A 69 4.15 -26.43 17.11
N ASN A 70 3.87 -27.74 17.04
CA ASN A 70 4.87 -28.80 17.17
C ASN A 70 4.74 -29.85 16.04
N PRO A 71 5.28 -29.57 14.84
CA PRO A 71 5.20 -30.49 13.70
C PRO A 71 5.95 -31.80 13.95
N ALA A 72 7.00 -31.80 14.79
CA ALA A 72 7.78 -33.00 15.11
C ALA A 72 7.01 -34.05 15.94
N ALA A 73 5.84 -33.69 16.50
CA ALA A 73 4.95 -34.64 17.16
C ALA A 73 3.91 -35.26 16.23
N ALA A 74 3.81 -34.81 14.98
CA ALA A 74 2.95 -35.43 13.98
C ALA A 74 3.61 -36.71 13.44
N GLU A 75 2.80 -37.73 13.17
CA GLU A 75 3.28 -39.00 12.59
C GLU A 75 3.79 -38.81 11.15
N ASP A 76 3.32 -37.78 10.45
CA ASP A 76 3.78 -37.33 9.14
C ASP A 76 3.82 -35.79 9.16
N PHE A 77 4.98 -35.19 8.85
CA PHE A 77 5.20 -33.75 8.93
C PHE A 77 5.80 -33.19 7.64
#